data_AF-A0A538GS90-F1
#
_entry.id   AF-A0A538GS90-F1
#
_cell.length_a   1.000
_cell.length_b   1.000
_cell.length_c   1.000
_cell.angle_alpha   90.00
_cell.angle_beta   90.00
_cell.angle_gamma   90.00
#
_symmetry.space_group_name_H-M   'P 1'
#
loop_
_entity.id
_entity.type
_entity.pdbx_description
1 polymer ?
#
loop_
_entity_poly.entity_id
_entity_poly.type
_entity_poly.pdbx_seq_one_letter_code
_entity_poly.pdbx_strand_id
1 'polypeptide(L)'
;MDELENQLSDVVLFELPTFAAAQAFRVRLRPRWAGWSHDDEPVWLFAAELRDEADDLALLLREAQALLAELDLSWIVFCLDERTYVLDAAEPLYVRAEWPRQVA
;
A
#
# COMPACT_ATOMS: atom_id res chain seq x y z
N MET A 1 2.70 29.87 20.62
CA MET A 1 2.22 30.32 19.31
C MET A 1 3.15 29.70 18.29
N ASP A 2 2.91 28.54 17.69
CA ASP A 2 1.88 27.51 17.87
C ASP A 2 2.56 26.17 17.59
N GLU A 3 2.38 25.17 18.46
CA GLU A 3 2.90 23.80 18.32
C GLU A 3 2.12 22.99 17.25
N LEU A 4 1.60 23.67 16.22
CA LEU A 4 0.71 23.15 15.18
C LEU A 4 1.42 22.83 13.85
N GLU A 5 2.75 22.92 13.79
CA GLU A 5 3.52 22.67 12.55
C GLU A 5 3.79 21.18 12.26
N ASN A 6 3.32 20.25 13.09
CA ASN A 6 3.70 18.83 12.96
C ASN A 6 2.53 17.84 13.01
N GLN A 7 1.32 18.27 12.66
CA GLN A 7 0.22 17.34 12.42
C GLN A 7 0.50 16.62 11.10
N LEU A 8 1.15 15.46 11.19
CA LEU A 8 1.18 14.50 10.09
C LEU A 8 -0.28 14.23 9.71
N SER A 9 -0.57 14.25 8.43
CA SER A 9 -1.82 13.76 7.89
C SER A 9 -1.96 12.30 8.28
N ASP A 10 -2.99 11.98 9.03
CA ASP A 10 -3.40 10.60 9.32
C ASP A 10 -3.90 9.88 8.07
N VAL A 11 -3.58 10.34 6.85
CA VAL A 11 -4.14 9.82 5.60
C VAL A 11 -3.01 9.51 4.63
N VAL A 12 -2.95 8.25 4.20
CA VAL A 12 -2.11 7.81 3.08
C VAL A 12 -2.98 7.72 1.84
N LEU A 13 -2.57 8.42 0.77
CA LEU A 13 -3.28 8.42 -0.51
C LEU A 13 -2.48 7.62 -1.54
N PHE A 14 -3.03 6.52 -2.03
CA PHE A 14 -2.43 5.72 -3.09
C PHE A 14 -2.97 6.13 -4.46
N GLU A 15 -2.07 6.38 -5.40
CA GLU A 15 -2.37 6.63 -6.81
C GLU A 15 -2.26 5.32 -7.60
N LEU A 16 -3.36 4.93 -8.25
CA LEU A 16 -3.50 3.63 -8.87
C LEU A 16 -3.71 3.78 -10.38
N PRO A 17 -3.04 2.94 -11.20
CA PRO A 17 -3.01 3.13 -12.65
C PRO A 17 -4.33 2.72 -13.32
N THR A 18 -5.18 1.97 -12.63
CA THR A 18 -6.43 1.44 -13.19
C THR A 18 -7.54 1.38 -12.14
N PHE A 19 -8.79 1.46 -12.60
CA PHE A 19 -9.96 1.22 -11.78
C PHE A 19 -9.94 -0.16 -11.10
N ALA A 20 -9.48 -1.19 -11.82
CA ALA A 20 -9.39 -2.55 -11.28
C ALA A 20 -8.44 -2.62 -10.07
N ALA A 21 -7.28 -1.95 -10.16
CA ALA A 21 -6.35 -1.84 -9.04
C ALA A 21 -6.99 -1.08 -7.86
N ALA A 22 -7.68 0.03 -8.11
CA ALA A 22 -8.41 0.77 -7.07
C ALA A 22 -9.51 -0.05 -6.40
N GLN A 23 -10.24 -0.84 -7.16
CA GLN A 23 -11.23 -1.76 -6.61
C GLN A 23 -10.57 -2.85 -5.76
N ALA A 24 -9.45 -3.42 -6.21
CA ALA A 24 -8.72 -4.44 -5.45
C ALA A 24 -8.18 -3.87 -4.11
N PHE A 25 -7.58 -2.68 -4.12
CA PHE A 25 -7.15 -1.97 -2.92
C PHE A 25 -8.33 -1.74 -1.97
N ARG A 26 -9.46 -1.25 -2.49
CA ARG A 26 -10.67 -1.03 -1.70
C ARG A 26 -11.18 -2.31 -1.06
N VAL A 27 -11.22 -3.43 -1.78
CA VAL A 27 -11.71 -4.71 -1.24
C VAL A 27 -10.75 -5.27 -0.19
N ARG A 28 -9.44 -5.20 -0.45
CA ARG A 28 -8.41 -5.81 0.39
C ARG A 28 -8.13 -5.03 1.67
N LEU A 29 -8.14 -3.70 1.60
CA LEU A 29 -7.67 -2.84 2.68
C LEU A 29 -8.80 -2.25 3.53
N ARG A 30 -10.00 -1.97 2.96
CA ARG A 30 -11.12 -1.40 3.74
C ARG A 30 -11.54 -2.17 4.99
N PRO A 31 -11.47 -3.51 5.05
CA PRO A 31 -11.89 -4.21 6.26
C PRO A 31 -11.08 -3.80 7.52
N ARG A 32 -9.84 -3.33 7.32
CA ARG A 32 -8.93 -2.93 8.41
C ARG A 32 -8.68 -1.42 8.45
N TRP A 33 -8.64 -0.77 7.30
CA TRP A 33 -8.28 0.63 7.16
C TRP A 33 -9.52 1.45 6.80
N ALA A 34 -9.91 2.38 7.66
CA ALA A 34 -10.93 3.38 7.31
C ALA A 34 -10.42 4.18 6.11
N GLY A 35 -11.29 4.54 5.19
CA GLY A 35 -10.82 5.16 3.95
C GLY A 35 -11.89 5.36 2.89
N TRP A 36 -11.60 6.26 1.95
CA TRP A 36 -12.44 6.57 0.81
C TRP A 36 -11.67 6.33 -0.50
N SER A 37 -12.41 6.04 -1.56
CA SER A 37 -11.88 6.00 -2.92
C SER A 37 -12.44 7.21 -3.66
N HIS A 38 -11.58 7.96 -4.34
CA HIS A 38 -11.99 9.07 -5.19
C HIS A 38 -11.51 8.82 -6.62
N ASP A 39 -12.38 9.11 -7.57
CA ASP A 39 -12.10 9.18 -8.98
C ASP A 39 -11.84 10.65 -9.34
N ASP A 40 -10.57 11.03 -9.41
CA ASP A 40 -10.18 12.33 -9.96
C ASP A 40 -9.46 12.05 -11.28
N GLU A 41 -10.18 12.16 -12.41
CA GLU A 41 -9.59 11.90 -13.72
C GLU A 41 -8.34 12.78 -13.91
N PRO A 42 -7.15 12.21 -14.20
CA PRO A 42 -6.91 10.90 -14.81
C PRO A 42 -6.40 9.77 -13.87
N VAL A 43 -6.46 9.93 -12.54
CA VAL A 43 -5.82 9.00 -11.57
C VAL A 43 -6.87 8.38 -10.63
N TRP A 44 -6.74 7.08 -10.37
CA TRP A 44 -7.61 6.39 -9.41
C TRP A 44 -7.01 6.45 -8.01
N LEU A 45 -7.77 6.92 -7.03
CA LEU A 45 -7.24 7.14 -5.68
C LEU A 45 -7.85 6.19 -4.65
N PHE A 46 -7.00 5.68 -3.76
CA PHE A 46 -7.43 5.02 -2.52
C PHE A 46 -6.78 5.74 -1.33
N ALA A 47 -7.61 6.35 -0.48
CA ALA A 47 -7.18 6.95 0.77
C ALA A 47 -7.39 5.97 1.93
N ALA A 48 -6.38 5.84 2.79
CA ALA A 48 -6.42 5.07 4.03
C ALA A 48 -6.07 5.97 5.21
N GLU A 49 -6.95 6.00 6.20
CA GLU A 49 -6.73 6.66 7.48
C GLU A 49 -5.86 5.76 8.38
N LEU A 50 -4.72 6.28 8.81
CA LEU A 50 -3.88 5.72 9.85
C LEU A 50 -4.53 5.96 11.21
N ARG A 51 -4.33 5.02 12.14
CA ARG A 51 -4.67 5.22 13.55
C ARG A 51 -3.40 5.64 14.28
N ASP A 52 -3.56 6.11 15.51
CA ASP A 52 -2.47 6.58 16.39
C ASP A 52 -1.57 5.43 16.92
N GLU A 53 -1.44 4.33 16.16
CA GLU A 53 -0.62 3.16 16.45
C GLU A 53 0.71 3.25 15.68
N ALA A 54 1.84 3.09 16.37
CA ALA A 54 3.18 3.33 15.81
C ALA A 54 3.54 2.48 14.57
N ASP A 55 2.92 1.30 14.41
CA ASP A 55 3.20 0.38 13.31
C ASP A 55 2.19 0.47 12.15
N ASP A 56 1.19 1.35 12.23
CA ASP A 56 0.06 1.34 11.29
C ASP A 56 0.50 1.65 9.86
N LEU A 57 1.34 2.68 9.67
CA LEU A 57 1.89 2.99 8.35
C LEU A 57 2.67 1.79 7.78
N ALA A 58 3.53 1.17 8.60
CA ALA A 58 4.34 0.04 8.15
C ALA A 58 3.48 -1.18 7.77
N LEU A 59 2.40 -1.45 8.51
CA LEU A 59 1.45 -2.52 8.21
C LEU A 59 0.67 -2.23 6.93
N LEU A 60 0.14 -1.01 6.79
CA LEU A 60 -0.59 -0.58 5.59
C LEU A 60 0.28 -0.71 4.34
N LEU A 61 1.52 -0.21 4.39
CA LEU A 61 2.44 -0.30 3.25
C LEU A 61 2.76 -1.75 2.91
N ARG A 62 3.03 -2.62 3.90
CA ARG A 62 3.28 -4.05 3.63
C ARG A 62 2.09 -4.75 2.98
N GLU A 63 0.86 -4.46 3.44
CA GLU A 63 -0.34 -5.02 2.83
C GLU A 63 -0.53 -4.52 1.39
N ALA A 64 -0.25 -3.24 1.13
CA ALA A 64 -0.26 -2.69 -0.22
C ALA A 64 0.80 -3.35 -1.11
N GLN A 65 2.05 -3.51 -0.64
CA GLN A 65 3.12 -4.18 -1.41
C GLN A 65 2.78 -5.63 -1.77
N ALA A 66 2.17 -6.37 -0.85
CA ALA A 66 1.70 -7.73 -1.11
C ALA A 66 0.62 -7.73 -2.20
N LEU A 67 -0.34 -6.80 -2.11
CA LEU A 67 -1.39 -6.67 -3.12
C LEU A 67 -0.84 -6.24 -4.49
N LEU A 68 0.17 -5.37 -4.55
CA LEU A 68 0.84 -5.02 -5.82
C LEU A 68 1.43 -6.26 -6.49
N ALA A 69 2.09 -7.13 -5.71
CA ALA A 69 2.64 -8.38 -6.21
C ALA A 69 1.53 -9.34 -6.73
N GLU A 70 0.39 -9.42 -6.02
CA GLU A 70 -0.77 -10.22 -6.47
C GLU A 70 -1.41 -9.68 -7.76
N LEU A 71 -1.29 -8.38 -8.02
CA LEU A 71 -1.85 -7.70 -9.19
C LEU A 71 -0.85 -7.55 -10.35
N ASP A 72 0.34 -8.12 -10.25
CA ASP A 72 1.46 -7.95 -11.21
C ASP A 72 1.82 -6.47 -11.49
N LEU A 73 1.64 -5.59 -10.49
CA LEU A 73 2.05 -4.18 -10.57
C LEU A 73 3.44 -4.01 -9.97
N SER A 74 4.39 -3.47 -10.72
CA SER A 74 5.77 -3.31 -10.22
C SER A 74 5.91 -2.26 -9.12
N TRP A 75 5.21 -1.13 -9.26
CA TRP A 75 5.23 -0.04 -8.30
C TRP A 75 3.98 0.85 -8.46
N ILE A 76 3.67 1.61 -7.42
CA ILE A 76 2.71 2.71 -7.43
C ILE A 76 3.28 3.93 -6.71
N VAL A 77 2.57 5.05 -6.80
CA VAL A 77 2.86 6.26 -6.04
C VAL A 77 1.91 6.35 -4.85
N PHE A 78 2.41 6.86 -3.72
CA PHE A 78 1.55 7.30 -2.63
C PHE A 78 1.97 8.66 -2.09
N CYS A 79 1.01 9.40 -1.57
CA CYS A 79 1.19 10.66 -0.90
C CYS A 79 0.92 10.50 0.60
N LEU A 80 1.82 11.05 1.42
CA LEU A 80 1.71 11.16 2.87
C LEU A 80 2.34 12.49 3.28
N ASP A 81 1.63 13.31 4.04
CA ASP A 81 2.12 14.61 4.50
C ASP A 81 2.59 15.52 3.37
N GLU A 82 1.80 15.59 2.30
CA GLU A 82 2.10 16.35 1.07
C GLU A 82 3.37 15.91 0.33
N ARG A 83 3.97 14.79 0.76
CA ARG A 83 5.15 14.20 0.13
C ARG A 83 4.76 12.98 -0.66
N THR A 84 5.35 12.87 -1.84
CA THR A 84 5.14 11.78 -2.77
C THR A 84 6.26 10.76 -2.65
N TYR A 85 5.89 9.49 -2.59
CA TYR A 85 6.78 8.36 -2.45
C TYR A 85 6.45 7.28 -3.48
N VAL A 86 7.44 6.45 -3.82
CA VAL A 86 7.25 5.26 -4.64
C VAL A 86 7.16 4.05 -3.72
N LEU A 87 6.17 3.20 -3.97
CA LEU A 87 6.01 1.91 -3.30
C LEU A 87 6.16 0.79 -4.32
N ASP A 88 7.23 0.03 -4.21
CA ASP A 88 7.48 -1.16 -5.02
C ASP A 88 6.68 -2.36 -4.51
N ALA A 89 6.32 -3.27 -5.41
CA ALA A 89 5.77 -4.56 -5.01
C ALA A 89 6.71 -5.34 -4.10
N ALA A 90 6.13 -6.20 -3.26
CA ALA A 90 6.92 -7.09 -2.43
C ALA A 90 7.81 -7.98 -3.31
N GLU A 91 9.11 -8.04 -3.00
CA GLU A 91 10.03 -8.93 -3.72
C GLU A 91 9.61 -10.39 -3.51
N PRO A 92 9.65 -11.22 -4.58
CA PRO A 92 9.41 -12.63 -4.43
C PRO A 92 10.52 -13.25 -3.57
N LEU A 93 10.12 -13.92 -2.48
CA LEU A 93 11.07 -14.68 -1.67
C LEU A 93 11.56 -15.89 -2.46
N TYR A 94 12.85 -15.90 -2.78
CA TYR A 94 13.50 -17.10 -3.31
C TYR A 94 13.55 -18.18 -2.22
N VAL A 95 12.70 -19.18 -2.33
CA VAL A 95 12.80 -20.41 -1.53
C VAL A 95 13.63 -21.41 -2.31
N ARG A 96 14.83 -21.72 -1.80
CA ARG A 96 15.67 -22.77 -2.38
C ARG A 96 14.93 -24.10 -2.27
N ALA A 97 14.64 -24.74 -3.40
CA ALA A 97 14.10 -26.09 -3.41
C ALA A 97 15.10 -27.06 -2.75
N GLU A 98 14.68 -27.77 -1.72
CA GLU A 98 15.42 -28.91 -1.18
C GLU A 98 15.22 -30.10 -2.12
N TRP A 99 16.24 -30.42 -2.91
CA TRP A 99 16.20 -31.60 -3.75
C TRP A 99 16.25 -32.86 -2.86
N PRO A 100 15.29 -33.79 -2.96
CA PRO A 100 15.36 -35.03 -2.20
C PRO A 100 16.64 -35.77 -2.60
N ARG A 101 17.51 -36.05 -1.62
CA ARG A 101 18.72 -36.86 -1.85
C ARG A 101 18.28 -38.19 -2.44
N GLN A 102 18.75 -38.51 -3.65
CA GLN A 102 18.55 -39.82 -4.24
C GLN A 102 19.13 -40.86 -3.26
N VAL A 103 18.24 -41.70 -2.73
CA VAL A 103 18.64 -42.93 -2.04
C VAL A 103 19.25 -43.86 -3.08
N ALA A 104 20.51 -44.20 -2.86
CA ALA A 104 21.29 -45.13 -3.69
C ALA A 104 20.78 -46.58 -3.56
#